data_AF-M3EKB6-F1
#
_entry.id   AF-M3EKB6-F1
#
_cell.length_a   1.000
_cell.length_b   1.000
_cell.length_c   1.000
_cell.angle_alpha   90.00
_cell.angle_beta   90.00
_cell.angle_gamma   90.00
#
_symmetry.space_group_name_H-M   'P 1'
#
loop_
_entity.id
_entity.type
_entity.pdbx_description
1 polymer ?
#
loop_
_entity_poly.entity_id
_entity_poly.type
_entity_poly.pdbx_seq_one_letter_code
_entity_poly.pdbx_strand_id
1 'polypeptide(L)'
;MPAMIGSVTRERYDELVKLGRDWVTTMSSAQWRLGDAAVEIEPMRSYGGANPSGKDDLFTVSEALRMFAEDVGLAYTMVRSYRWVSSRWPKERRRTDVSRTIHKILASIPDEQERFEAVTNPPSSPRGGQLRWTHDSAKRVVGWKVDSPESVQEKVEAIHDLATDDAVAAVVTTDFLRRPAVADKAMADDYPDYGLVA
;
A
#
# COMPACT_ATOMS: atom_id res chain seq x y z
N MET A 1 -36.57 -6.69 10.98
CA MET A 1 -35.24 -7.18 11.42
C MET A 1 -34.22 -6.12 11.08
N PRO A 2 -33.41 -5.62 12.03
CA PRO A 2 -32.37 -4.65 11.71
C PRO A 2 -31.36 -5.27 10.72
N ALA A 3 -30.85 -4.47 9.78
CA ALA A 3 -29.80 -4.93 8.86
C ALA A 3 -28.52 -5.25 9.66
N MET A 4 -28.01 -6.48 9.51
CA MET A 4 -26.80 -6.96 10.20
C MET A 4 -25.58 -6.83 9.29
N ILE A 5 -24.42 -6.57 9.89
CA ILE A 5 -23.10 -6.64 9.25
C ILE A 5 -22.24 -7.57 10.12
N GLY A 6 -21.99 -8.78 9.63
CA GLY A 6 -21.44 -9.85 10.47
C GLY A 6 -22.34 -10.08 11.69
N SER A 7 -21.75 -10.07 12.88
CA SER A 7 -22.46 -10.33 14.14
C SER A 7 -23.06 -9.07 14.81
N VAL A 8 -22.99 -7.89 14.20
CA VAL A 8 -23.49 -6.63 14.78
C VAL A 8 -24.54 -5.96 13.90
N THR A 9 -25.37 -5.10 14.50
CA THR A 9 -26.29 -4.25 13.73
C THR A 9 -25.51 -3.23 12.89
N ARG A 10 -26.12 -2.71 11.83
CA ARG A 10 -25.55 -1.64 11.01
C ARG A 10 -25.17 -0.40 11.82
N GLU A 11 -26.04 0.04 12.74
CA GLU A 11 -25.77 1.19 13.61
C GLU A 11 -24.53 0.95 14.47
N ARG A 12 -24.42 -0.24 15.08
CA ARG A 12 -23.24 -0.59 15.88
C ARG A 12 -21.98 -0.69 15.04
N TYR A 13 -22.07 -1.21 13.81
CA TYR A 13 -20.94 -1.21 12.89
C TYR A 13 -20.47 0.22 12.59
N ASP A 14 -21.38 1.15 12.33
CA ASP A 14 -21.04 2.53 12.03
C ASP A 14 -20.38 3.26 13.23
N GLU A 15 -20.81 2.95 14.45
CA GLU A 15 -20.13 3.38 15.69
C GLU A 15 -18.71 2.81 15.80
N LEU A 16 -18.55 1.51 15.57
CA LEU A 16 -17.24 0.85 15.59
C LEU A 16 -16.30 1.40 14.52
N VAL A 17 -16.82 1.78 13.35
CA VAL A 17 -16.04 2.45 12.31
C VAL A 17 -15.56 3.83 12.77
N LYS A 18 -16.39 4.60 13.49
CA LYS A 18 -15.96 5.90 14.06
C LYS A 18 -14.86 5.70 15.10
N LEU A 19 -15.07 4.81 16.07
CA LEU A 19 -14.07 4.48 17.10
C LEU A 19 -12.78 3.93 16.50
N GLY A 20 -12.89 3.04 15.52
CA GLY A 20 -11.75 2.47 14.81
C GLY A 20 -10.89 3.52 14.12
N ARG A 21 -11.51 4.59 13.59
CA ARG A 21 -10.77 5.72 12.99
C ARG A 21 -9.97 6.48 14.03
N ASP A 22 -10.56 6.74 15.19
CA ASP A 22 -9.87 7.42 16.29
C ASP A 22 -8.67 6.60 16.76
N TRP A 23 -8.83 5.27 16.92
CA TRP A 23 -7.73 4.37 17.25
C TRP A 23 -6.63 4.36 16.20
N VAL A 24 -6.99 4.38 14.91
CA VAL A 24 -6.01 4.48 13.81
C VAL A 24 -5.28 5.81 13.82
N THR A 25 -5.94 6.93 14.17
CA THR A 25 -5.29 8.24 14.33
C THR A 25 -4.28 8.20 15.48
N THR A 26 -4.64 7.65 16.64
CA THR A 26 -3.73 7.47 17.77
C THR A 26 -2.53 6.62 17.39
N MET A 27 -2.76 5.47 16.74
CA MET A 27 -1.69 4.59 16.28
C MET A 27 -0.78 5.29 15.27
N SER A 28 -1.35 6.01 14.30
CA SER A 28 -0.58 6.75 13.29
C SER A 28 0.30 7.82 13.94
N SER A 29 -0.20 8.52 14.96
CA SER A 29 0.58 9.54 15.70
C SER A 29 1.83 8.95 16.36
N ALA A 30 1.72 7.79 17.02
CA ALA A 30 2.86 7.11 17.62
C ALA A 30 3.89 6.69 16.55
N GLN A 31 3.41 6.12 15.43
CA GLN A 31 4.29 5.72 14.34
C GLN A 31 5.01 6.90 13.67
N TRP A 32 4.36 8.07 13.57
CA TRP A 32 5.00 9.30 13.10
C TRP A 32 6.10 9.76 14.05
N ARG A 33 5.84 9.80 15.36
CA ARG A 33 6.85 10.20 16.36
C ARG A 33 8.08 9.30 16.34
N LEU A 34 7.86 7.99 16.27
CA LEU A 34 8.95 7.01 16.16
C LEU A 34 9.73 7.17 14.85
N GLY A 35 9.04 7.45 13.75
CA GLY A 35 9.69 7.69 12.47
C GLY A 35 10.45 9.01 12.41
N ASP A 36 9.94 10.08 13.02
CA ASP A 36 10.62 11.37 13.15
C ASP A 36 11.90 11.22 13.99
N ALA A 37 11.82 10.54 15.13
CA ALA A 37 12.99 10.22 15.95
C ALA A 37 14.02 9.41 15.16
N ALA A 38 13.58 8.41 14.38
CA ALA A 38 14.49 7.63 13.55
C ALA A 38 15.11 8.44 12.39
N VAL A 39 14.45 9.48 11.88
CA VAL A 39 15.03 10.42 10.90
C VAL A 39 16.02 11.37 11.57
N GLU A 40 15.76 11.79 12.81
CA GLU A 40 16.67 12.62 13.61
C GLU A 40 17.95 11.86 13.98
N ILE A 41 17.82 10.61 14.43
CA ILE A 41 18.96 9.72 14.75
C ILE A 41 19.80 9.46 13.50
N GLU A 42 19.16 9.16 12.38
CA GLU A 42 19.84 8.89 11.12
C GLU A 42 19.09 9.57 9.96
N PRO A 43 19.57 10.69 9.40
CA PRO A 43 18.94 11.33 8.25
C PRO A 43 19.02 10.47 6.98
N MET A 44 18.02 10.54 6.10
CA MET A 44 18.07 9.83 4.81
C MET A 44 19.21 10.39 3.95
N ARG A 45 20.08 9.50 3.45
CA ARG A 45 21.19 9.88 2.57
C ARG A 45 20.74 9.81 1.10
N SER A 46 21.21 10.76 0.28
CA SER A 46 21.02 10.71 -1.18
C SER A 46 21.75 9.50 -1.76
N TYR A 47 21.09 8.74 -2.66
CA TYR A 47 21.73 7.63 -3.36
C TYR A 47 22.95 8.14 -4.15
N GLY A 48 24.14 7.54 -3.90
CA GLY A 48 25.34 7.74 -4.72
C GLY A 48 26.35 8.80 -4.25
N GLY A 49 26.17 9.45 -3.11
CA GLY A 49 27.16 10.38 -2.56
C GLY A 49 28.23 9.70 -1.70
N ALA A 50 29.51 9.93 -1.98
CA ALA A 50 30.59 9.59 -1.06
C ALA A 50 30.37 10.33 0.28
N ASN A 51 30.62 9.63 1.38
CA ASN A 51 30.46 10.14 2.74
C ASN A 51 31.30 11.43 2.91
N PRO A 52 30.72 12.62 3.15
CA PRO A 52 31.51 13.84 3.38
C PRO A 52 32.16 13.84 4.76
N SER A 53 31.61 13.07 5.70
CA SER A 53 32.17 12.86 7.03
C SER A 53 33.14 11.68 7.01
N GLY A 54 34.34 11.92 6.49
CA GLY A 54 35.53 11.11 6.80
C GLY A 54 36.00 11.32 8.24
N LYS A 55 35.09 11.28 9.22
CA LYS A 55 35.38 11.25 10.65
C LYS A 55 34.89 9.93 11.18
N ASP A 56 35.79 9.18 11.82
CA ASP A 56 35.56 8.08 12.77
C ASP A 56 34.13 8.02 13.36
N ASP A 57 33.17 7.54 12.57
CA ASP A 57 31.83 7.22 13.07
C ASP A 57 31.92 5.78 13.56
N LEU A 58 31.99 5.63 14.89
CA LEU A 58 32.07 4.34 15.57
C LEU A 58 30.85 3.44 15.28
N PHE A 59 29.77 4.00 14.73
CA PHE A 59 28.53 3.30 14.42
C PHE A 59 28.17 3.41 12.94
N THR A 60 27.83 2.28 12.32
CA THR A 60 27.18 2.32 11.00
C THR A 60 25.74 2.82 11.13
N VAL A 61 25.16 3.40 10.08
CA VAL A 61 23.73 3.81 10.00
C VAL A 61 22.78 2.69 10.47
N SER A 62 23.17 1.44 10.22
CA SER A 62 22.38 0.26 10.60
C SER A 62 22.45 -0.06 12.09
N GLU A 63 23.48 0.39 12.79
CA GLU A 63 23.73 0.06 14.20
C GLU A 63 22.97 0.99 15.14
N ALA A 64 23.03 2.31 14.92
CA ALA A 64 22.26 3.28 15.71
C ALA A 64 20.74 3.03 15.64
N LEU A 65 20.23 2.73 14.44
CA LEU A 65 18.82 2.39 14.25
C LEU A 65 18.44 1.02 14.82
N ARG A 66 19.40 0.08 14.93
CA ARG A 66 19.17 -1.23 15.58
C ARG A 66 19.11 -1.06 17.09
N MET A 67 20.02 -0.30 17.68
CA MET A 67 19.98 0.07 19.11
C MET A 67 18.65 0.75 19.45
N PHE A 68 18.25 1.77 18.68
CA PHE A 68 16.97 2.44 18.89
C PHE A 68 15.79 1.48 18.80
N ALA A 69 15.80 0.54 17.84
CA ALA A 69 14.74 -0.46 17.70
C ALA A 69 14.68 -1.41 18.91
N GLU A 70 15.83 -1.87 19.40
CA GLU A 70 15.94 -2.73 20.59
C GLU A 70 15.44 -2.01 21.84
N ASP A 71 15.88 -0.77 22.07
CA ASP A 71 15.53 0.02 23.26
C ASP A 71 14.04 0.37 23.34
N VAL A 72 13.38 0.60 22.19
CA VAL A 72 11.93 0.87 22.14
C VAL A 72 11.07 -0.38 21.94
N GLY A 73 11.68 -1.56 21.84
CA GLY A 73 11.00 -2.84 21.72
C GLY A 73 10.32 -3.07 20.36
N LEU A 74 10.87 -2.54 19.26
CA LEU A 74 10.36 -2.72 17.91
C LEU A 74 11.33 -3.51 17.02
N ALA A 75 10.79 -4.18 16.00
CA ALA A 75 11.63 -4.77 14.98
C ALA A 75 12.39 -3.68 14.18
N TYR A 76 13.68 -3.90 13.93
CA TYR A 76 14.51 -3.00 13.12
C TYR A 76 13.87 -2.64 11.76
N THR A 77 13.23 -3.61 11.11
CA THR A 77 12.50 -3.40 9.84
C THR A 77 11.33 -2.43 9.96
N MET A 78 10.64 -2.42 11.11
CA MET A 78 9.56 -1.46 11.39
C MET A 78 10.11 -0.05 11.56
N VAL A 79 11.18 0.12 12.36
CA VAL A 79 11.85 1.42 12.54
C VAL A 79 12.34 1.98 11.21
N ARG A 80 12.96 1.15 10.35
CA ARG A 80 13.34 1.55 8.99
C ARG A 80 12.14 2.00 8.16
N SER A 81 11.02 1.28 8.23
CA SER A 81 9.80 1.68 7.52
C SER A 81 9.24 2.99 8.09
N TYR A 82 9.28 3.20 9.40
CA TYR A 82 8.80 4.41 10.06
C TYR A 82 9.62 5.63 9.65
N ARG A 83 10.94 5.49 9.68
CA ARG A 83 11.92 6.46 9.19
C ARG A 83 11.68 6.82 7.73
N TRP A 84 11.61 5.83 6.84
CA TRP A 84 11.44 6.08 5.41
C TRP A 84 10.14 6.84 5.12
N VAL A 85 9.01 6.42 5.69
CA VAL A 85 7.74 7.16 5.49
C VAL A 85 7.83 8.58 6.06
N SER A 86 8.44 8.78 7.24
CA SER A 86 8.56 10.11 7.84
C SER A 86 9.44 11.06 7.02
N SER A 87 10.49 10.53 6.38
CA SER A 87 11.31 11.31 5.45
C SER A 87 10.59 11.72 4.16
N ARG A 88 9.56 10.96 3.73
CA ARG A 88 8.77 11.25 2.51
C ARG A 88 7.61 12.22 2.77
N TRP A 89 7.28 12.45 4.04
CA TRP A 89 6.15 13.24 4.49
C TRP A 89 6.58 14.22 5.58
N PRO A 90 6.99 15.46 5.22
CA PRO A 90 7.18 16.55 6.18
C PRO A 90 5.94 16.75 7.06
N LYS A 91 6.12 17.22 8.30
CA LYS A 91 5.03 17.31 9.30
C LYS A 91 3.82 18.10 8.78
N GLU A 92 4.08 19.15 8.01
CA GLU A 92 3.10 20.07 7.43
C GLU A 92 2.31 19.45 6.27
N ARG A 93 2.81 18.35 5.68
CA ARG A 93 2.19 17.62 4.56
C ARG A 93 1.43 16.37 5.01
N ARG A 94 1.47 16.02 6.30
CA ARG A 94 0.76 14.85 6.84
C ARG A 94 -0.72 15.19 7.05
N ARG A 95 -1.58 14.28 6.62
CA ARG A 95 -3.03 14.37 6.82
C ARG A 95 -3.45 13.55 8.03
N THR A 96 -4.03 14.18 9.06
CA THR A 96 -4.44 13.48 10.30
C THR A 96 -5.67 12.59 10.12
N ASP A 97 -6.47 12.86 9.10
CA ASP A 97 -7.63 12.09 8.67
C ASP A 97 -7.27 10.92 7.74
N VAL A 98 -6.00 10.79 7.37
CA VAL A 98 -5.47 9.70 6.54
C VAL A 98 -4.48 8.88 7.36
N SER A 99 -4.67 7.56 7.40
CA SER A 99 -3.80 6.70 8.21
C SER A 99 -2.35 6.71 7.71
N ARG A 100 -1.39 6.43 8.59
CA ARG A 100 0.02 6.29 8.18
C ARG A 100 0.20 5.14 7.18
N THR A 101 -0.62 4.09 7.22
CA THR A 101 -0.58 3.01 6.23
C THR A 101 -0.84 3.51 4.81
N ILE A 102 -1.81 4.40 4.62
CA ILE A 102 -2.06 5.02 3.31
C ILE A 102 -0.89 5.93 2.91
N HIS A 103 -0.37 6.74 3.84
CA HIS A 103 0.84 7.53 3.58
C HIS A 103 2.03 6.67 3.17
N LYS A 104 2.18 5.47 3.75
CA LYS A 104 3.24 4.52 3.39
C LYS A 104 3.11 4.04 1.94
N ILE A 105 1.89 3.77 1.48
CA ILE A 105 1.66 3.33 0.09
C ILE A 105 1.98 4.49 -0.86
N LEU A 106 1.39 5.66 -0.60
CA LEU A 106 1.59 6.87 -1.42
C LEU A 106 3.02 7.42 -1.36
N ALA A 107 3.81 7.08 -0.33
CA ALA A 107 5.23 7.44 -0.24
C ALA A 107 6.07 6.91 -1.42
N SER A 108 5.58 5.88 -2.10
CA SER A 108 6.20 5.26 -3.28
C SER A 108 6.09 6.12 -4.54
N ILE A 109 5.18 7.10 -4.58
CA ILE A 109 5.12 8.08 -5.67
C ILE A 109 6.45 8.85 -5.69
N PRO A 110 7.26 8.74 -6.76
CA PRO A 110 8.61 9.33 -6.80
C PRO A 110 8.58 10.84 -6.68
N ASP A 111 7.76 11.48 -7.53
CA ASP A 111 7.57 12.92 -7.57
C ASP A 111 6.97 13.43 -6.26
N GLU A 112 7.52 14.51 -5.73
CA GLU A 112 7.12 15.05 -4.44
C GLU A 112 5.80 15.81 -4.50
N GLN A 113 5.61 16.59 -5.55
CA GLN A 113 4.42 17.41 -5.70
C GLN A 113 3.20 16.52 -5.96
N GLU A 114 3.33 15.56 -6.89
CA GLU A 114 2.31 14.54 -7.17
C GLU A 114 1.95 13.77 -5.89
N ARG A 115 2.95 13.37 -5.09
CA ARG A 115 2.71 12.68 -3.82
C ARG A 115 1.87 13.53 -2.85
N PHE A 116 2.23 14.79 -2.67
CA PHE A 116 1.51 15.69 -1.76
C PHE A 116 0.09 16.01 -2.25
N GLU A 117 -0.10 16.12 -3.56
CA GLU A 117 -1.42 16.27 -4.16
C GLU A 117 -2.25 14.99 -4.06
N ALA A 118 -1.63 13.82 -4.21
CA ALA A 118 -2.33 12.55 -4.12
C ALA A 118 -2.99 12.40 -2.75
N VAL A 119 -2.28 12.59 -1.63
CA VAL A 119 -2.87 12.32 -0.30
C VAL A 119 -4.10 13.18 0.02
N THR A 120 -4.23 14.37 -0.57
CA THR A 120 -5.35 15.29 -0.35
C THR A 120 -6.56 15.00 -1.25
N ASN A 121 -6.39 14.16 -2.28
CA ASN A 121 -7.41 13.87 -3.29
C ASN A 121 -7.83 12.39 -3.24
N PRO A 122 -8.54 11.94 -2.18
CA PRO A 122 -9.02 10.56 -2.12
C PRO A 122 -10.05 10.27 -3.21
N PRO A 123 -10.00 9.09 -3.85
CA PRO A 123 -11.02 8.68 -4.81
C PRO A 123 -12.35 8.36 -4.13
N SER A 124 -13.39 8.23 -4.94
CA SER A 124 -14.72 7.79 -4.51
C SER A 124 -14.66 6.40 -3.89
N SER A 125 -15.34 6.21 -2.76
CA SER A 125 -15.42 4.90 -2.14
C SER A 125 -16.25 3.94 -3.01
N PRO A 126 -15.82 2.68 -3.20
CA PRO A 126 -16.59 1.66 -3.90
C PRO A 126 -17.95 1.36 -3.27
N ARG A 127 -18.06 1.58 -1.95
CA ARG A 127 -19.31 1.44 -1.18
C ARG A 127 -20.23 2.67 -1.29
N GLY A 128 -19.89 3.63 -2.16
CA GLY A 128 -20.55 4.92 -2.26
C GLY A 128 -20.24 5.85 -1.09
N GLY A 129 -20.61 7.13 -1.22
CA GLY A 129 -20.51 8.13 -0.16
C GLY A 129 -19.26 9.00 -0.21
N GLN A 130 -18.75 9.37 0.97
CA GLN A 130 -17.67 10.35 1.13
C GLN A 130 -16.35 9.88 0.51
N LEU A 131 -15.66 10.78 -0.20
CA LEU A 131 -14.32 10.57 -0.74
C LEU A 131 -13.36 10.17 0.37
N ARG A 132 -12.79 8.95 0.30
CA ARG A 132 -11.96 8.38 1.36
C ARG A 132 -10.96 7.39 0.78
N TRP A 133 -9.73 7.46 1.28
CA TRP A 133 -8.72 6.44 1.00
C TRP A 133 -9.13 5.08 1.59
N THR A 134 -9.10 4.06 0.74
CA THR A 134 -9.02 2.66 1.14
C THR A 134 -7.61 2.14 0.87
N HIS A 135 -7.29 0.96 1.41
CA HIS A 135 -6.01 0.30 1.12
C HIS A 135 -5.82 0.09 -0.39
N ASP A 136 -6.84 -0.47 -1.05
CA ASP A 136 -6.81 -0.73 -2.49
C ASP A 136 -6.83 0.53 -3.33
N SER A 137 -7.55 1.58 -2.90
CA SER A 137 -7.57 2.82 -3.65
C SER A 137 -6.19 3.49 -3.65
N ALA A 138 -5.44 3.42 -2.55
CA ALA A 138 -4.06 3.91 -2.49
C ALA A 138 -3.11 3.06 -3.34
N LYS A 139 -3.24 1.73 -3.28
CA LYS A 139 -2.46 0.79 -4.11
C LYS A 139 -2.65 1.07 -5.60
N ARG A 140 -3.90 1.24 -6.03
CA ARG A 140 -4.27 1.55 -7.40
C ARG A 140 -3.59 2.81 -7.93
N VAL A 141 -3.51 3.87 -7.11
CA VAL A 141 -2.85 5.13 -7.49
C VAL A 141 -1.36 4.94 -7.73
N VAL A 142 -0.70 4.06 -6.98
CA VAL A 142 0.74 3.79 -7.16
C VAL A 142 1.02 2.60 -8.10
N GLY A 143 0.00 2.10 -8.81
CA GLY A 143 0.12 0.95 -9.71
C GLY A 143 0.46 -0.36 -9.00
N TRP A 144 0.16 -0.48 -7.70
CA TRP A 144 0.36 -1.71 -6.96
C TRP A 144 -0.85 -2.63 -7.10
N LYS A 145 -0.59 -3.94 -7.06
CA LYS A 145 -1.64 -4.96 -7.02
C LYS A 145 -2.59 -4.75 -5.84
N VAL A 146 -3.88 -4.64 -6.17
CA VAL A 146 -4.97 -4.50 -5.19
C VAL A 146 -5.33 -5.84 -4.55
N ASP A 147 -5.85 -5.81 -3.33
CA ASP A 147 -6.35 -6.99 -2.63
C ASP A 147 -7.76 -7.37 -3.09
N SER A 148 -8.58 -6.37 -3.45
CA SER A 148 -9.94 -6.53 -3.99
C SER A 148 -10.04 -5.95 -5.41
N PRO A 149 -9.85 -6.77 -6.46
CA PRO A 149 -10.01 -6.34 -7.85
C PRO A 149 -11.43 -5.84 -8.19
N GLU A 150 -11.52 -4.64 -8.75
CA GLU A 150 -12.79 -4.00 -9.14
C GLU A 150 -12.95 -3.95 -10.65
N SER A 151 -11.90 -3.55 -11.38
CA SER A 151 -11.93 -3.45 -12.84
C SER A 151 -11.77 -4.83 -13.52
N VAL A 152 -12.14 -4.92 -14.80
CA VAL A 152 -11.90 -6.13 -15.59
C VAL A 152 -10.41 -6.45 -15.65
N GLN A 153 -9.57 -5.45 -15.88
CA GLN A 153 -8.12 -5.60 -15.95
C GLN A 153 -7.53 -6.14 -14.64
N GLU A 154 -7.93 -5.58 -13.49
CA GLU A 154 -7.45 -6.06 -12.17
C GLU A 154 -7.87 -7.50 -11.90
N LYS A 155 -9.07 -7.89 -12.33
CA LYS A 155 -9.56 -9.27 -12.20
C LYS A 155 -8.79 -10.23 -13.10
N VAL A 156 -8.45 -9.79 -14.31
CA VAL A 156 -7.62 -10.55 -15.25
C VAL A 156 -6.22 -10.76 -14.66
N GLU A 157 -5.56 -9.72 -14.16
CA GLU A 157 -4.26 -9.82 -13.49
C GLU A 157 -4.31 -10.76 -12.28
N ALA A 158 -5.37 -10.67 -11.46
CA ALA A 158 -5.54 -11.58 -10.33
C ALA A 158 -5.70 -13.04 -10.76
N ILE A 159 -6.36 -13.31 -11.89
CA ILE A 159 -6.47 -14.66 -12.47
C ILE A 159 -5.11 -15.13 -13.00
N HIS A 160 -4.33 -14.27 -13.66
CA HIS A 160 -2.98 -14.62 -14.12
C HIS A 160 -2.07 -15.07 -12.97
N ASP A 161 -2.11 -14.36 -11.84
CA ASP A 161 -1.33 -14.74 -10.66
C ASP A 161 -1.77 -16.07 -10.03
N LEU A 162 -3.06 -16.41 -10.13
CA LEU A 162 -3.59 -17.71 -9.70
C LEU A 162 -3.24 -18.84 -10.68
N ALA A 163 -3.10 -18.51 -11.97
CA ALA A 163 -2.84 -19.44 -13.06
C ALA A 163 -1.38 -19.39 -13.54
N THR A 164 -0.43 -19.04 -12.66
CA THR A 164 1.01 -19.07 -12.99
C THR A 164 1.52 -20.50 -13.22
N ASP A 165 0.84 -21.51 -12.66
CA ASP A 165 1.12 -22.93 -12.91
C ASP A 165 0.39 -23.39 -14.18
N ASP A 166 1.13 -23.89 -15.16
CA ASP A 166 0.60 -24.34 -16.46
C ASP A 166 -0.46 -25.45 -16.34
N ALA A 167 -0.36 -26.34 -15.34
CA ALA A 167 -1.36 -27.37 -15.12
C ALA A 167 -2.67 -26.77 -14.62
N VAL A 168 -2.59 -25.78 -13.73
CA VAL A 168 -3.77 -25.02 -13.27
C VAL A 168 -4.35 -24.20 -14.42
N ALA A 169 -3.50 -23.51 -15.19
CA ALA A 169 -3.90 -22.73 -16.34
C ALA A 169 -4.62 -23.57 -17.39
N ALA A 170 -4.12 -24.78 -17.71
CA ALA A 170 -4.75 -25.69 -18.66
C ALA A 170 -6.15 -26.13 -18.22
N VAL A 171 -6.33 -26.46 -16.92
CA VAL A 171 -7.63 -26.84 -16.37
C VAL A 171 -8.62 -25.69 -16.41
N VAL A 172 -8.22 -24.50 -15.96
CA VAL A 172 -9.07 -23.30 -15.93
C VAL A 172 -9.44 -22.85 -17.35
N THR A 173 -8.48 -22.87 -18.27
CA THR A 173 -8.72 -22.53 -19.69
C THR A 173 -9.72 -23.50 -20.31
N THR A 174 -9.56 -24.80 -20.08
CA THR A 174 -10.51 -25.81 -20.58
C THR A 174 -11.91 -25.57 -20.02
N ASP A 175 -12.04 -25.21 -18.74
CA ASP A 175 -13.32 -24.91 -18.15
C ASP A 175 -13.97 -23.65 -18.73
N PHE A 176 -13.19 -22.60 -18.99
CA PHE A 176 -13.68 -21.41 -19.68
C PHE A 176 -14.16 -21.71 -21.11
N LEU A 177 -13.44 -22.55 -21.86
CA LEU A 177 -13.81 -22.94 -23.22
C LEU A 177 -15.06 -23.83 -23.30
N ARG A 178 -15.55 -24.38 -22.18
CA ARG A 178 -16.86 -25.06 -22.14
C ARG A 178 -18.03 -24.08 -22.30
N ARG A 179 -17.80 -22.77 -22.18
CA ARG A 179 -18.82 -21.72 -22.36
C ARG A 179 -18.80 -21.26 -23.83
N PRO A 180 -19.84 -21.54 -24.64
CA PRO A 180 -19.79 -21.32 -26.10
C PRO A 180 -19.42 -19.88 -26.50
N ALA A 181 -20.05 -18.88 -25.89
CA ALA A 181 -19.75 -17.47 -26.18
C ALA A 181 -18.32 -17.04 -25.80
N VAL A 182 -17.70 -17.70 -24.82
CA VAL A 182 -16.30 -17.44 -24.44
C VAL A 182 -15.36 -18.11 -25.44
N ALA A 183 -15.65 -19.35 -25.84
CA ALA A 183 -14.88 -20.07 -26.84
C ALA A 183 -14.91 -19.35 -28.20
N ASP A 184 -16.10 -18.96 -28.68
CA ASP A 184 -16.25 -18.23 -29.94
C ASP A 184 -15.46 -16.91 -29.92
N LYS A 185 -15.52 -16.18 -28.81
CA LYS A 185 -14.82 -14.91 -28.66
C LYS A 185 -13.31 -15.10 -28.54
N ALA A 186 -12.83 -16.10 -27.80
CA ALA A 186 -11.40 -16.37 -27.63
C ALA A 186 -10.76 -16.86 -28.94
N MET A 187 -11.46 -17.69 -29.72
CA MET A 187 -10.96 -18.18 -31.01
C MET A 187 -10.99 -17.13 -32.12
N ALA A 188 -11.79 -16.08 -31.95
CA ALA A 188 -11.86 -14.94 -32.86
C ALA A 188 -10.95 -13.76 -32.44
N ASP A 189 -10.24 -13.89 -31.32
CA ASP A 189 -9.37 -12.83 -30.80
C ASP A 189 -7.99 -12.89 -31.48
N ASP A 190 -7.76 -11.99 -32.43
CA ASP A 190 -6.49 -11.85 -33.15
C ASP A 190 -5.51 -10.93 -32.38
N TYR A 191 -5.31 -11.17 -31.07
CA TYR A 191 -4.38 -10.36 -30.29
C TYR A 191 -2.94 -10.63 -30.76
N PRO A 192 -2.21 -9.63 -31.30
CA PRO A 192 -0.84 -9.81 -31.72
C PRO A 192 0.06 -9.98 -30.50
N ASP A 193 0.75 -11.12 -30.43
CA ASP A 193 1.78 -11.40 -29.43
C ASP A 193 2.93 -10.39 -29.55
N TYR A 194 2.94 -9.39 -28.69
CA TYR A 194 4.10 -8.54 -28.45
C TYR A 194 4.75 -8.90 -27.11
N GLY A 195 5.48 -10.01 -27.12
CA GLY A 195 6.77 -10.11 -26.44
C GLY A 195 6.77 -10.65 -25.02
N LEU A 196 6.76 -11.99 -24.91
CA LEU A 196 7.58 -12.68 -23.91
C LEU A 196 8.98 -12.87 -24.50
N VAL A 197 9.92 -12.00 -24.13
CA VAL A 197 11.34 -12.24 -24.37
C VAL A 197 11.79 -13.31 -23.38
N ALA A 198 12.25 -14.44 -23.92
CA ALA A 198 12.85 -15.56 -23.21
C ALA A 198 14.12 -15.19 -22.43
#